data_AF-A0A6L3X5R6-F1
#
_entry.id   AF-A0A6L3X5R6-F1
#
_cell.length_a   1.000
_cell.length_b   1.000
_cell.length_c   1.000
_cell.angle_alpha   90.00
_cell.angle_beta   90.00
_cell.angle_gamma   90.00
#
_symmetry.space_group_name_H-M   'P 1'
#
loop_
_entity.id
_entity.type
_entity.pdbx_description
1 polymer ?
#
loop_
_entity_poly.entity_id
_entity_poly.type
_entity_poly.pdbx_seq_one_letter_code
_entity_poly.pdbx_strand_id
1 'polypeptide(L)'
;SPGANALNTATAVKDKIAEFKKSMPEGYDVAYPKDSTEFIKISVEDVIQTLFEAIILVVVVMYLFLQNIRATLIPALAVPVVLLGTFGVLALFGYSINTLTLFAMVLAIGLLVDDAIVVVENVERIMRDEGLPAREATEKSMGEISGALIAIALVLS
;
A
#
# COMPACT_ATOMS: atom_id res chain seq x y z
N SER A 1 11.95 -4.37 -25.57
CA SER A 1 12.00 -5.85 -25.46
C SER A 1 10.73 -6.35 -24.76
N PRO A 2 10.39 -7.65 -24.84
CA PRO A 2 9.36 -8.23 -23.97
C PRO A 2 9.71 -7.92 -22.50
N GLY A 3 8.76 -7.35 -21.75
CA GLY A 3 8.98 -6.95 -20.35
C GLY A 3 9.56 -5.53 -20.13
N ALA A 4 9.78 -4.74 -21.18
CA ALA A 4 10.17 -3.34 -21.02
C ALA A 4 9.05 -2.51 -20.36
N ASN A 5 9.43 -1.56 -19.49
CA ASN A 5 8.48 -0.67 -18.84
C ASN A 5 7.81 0.26 -19.88
N ALA A 6 6.49 0.15 -20.00
CA ALA A 6 5.71 0.90 -20.98
C ALA A 6 5.79 2.42 -20.76
N LEU A 7 5.77 2.89 -19.51
CA LEU A 7 5.90 4.31 -19.16
C LEU A 7 7.27 4.85 -19.60
N ASN A 8 8.35 4.19 -19.20
CA ASN A 8 9.71 4.63 -19.56
C ASN A 8 9.91 4.66 -21.09
N THR A 9 9.35 3.67 -21.79
CA THR A 9 9.43 3.60 -23.25
C THR A 9 8.64 4.75 -23.89
N ALA A 10 7.43 5.03 -23.42
CA ALA A 10 6.62 6.13 -23.95
C ALA A 10 7.24 7.50 -23.66
N THR A 11 7.83 7.70 -22.47
CA THR A 11 8.58 8.92 -22.14
C THR A 11 9.75 9.11 -23.09
N ALA A 12 10.58 8.08 -23.30
CA ALA A 12 11.71 8.14 -24.22
C ALA A 12 11.28 8.45 -25.67
N VAL A 13 10.15 7.89 -26.13
CA VAL A 13 9.59 8.20 -27.45
C VAL A 13 9.13 9.66 -27.54
N LYS A 14 8.41 10.16 -26.53
CA LYS A 14 7.95 11.56 -26.48
C LYS A 14 9.13 12.54 -26.44
N ASP A 15 10.16 12.23 -25.66
CA ASP A 15 11.38 13.04 -25.56
C ASP A 15 12.11 13.11 -26.91
N LYS A 16 12.22 11.97 -27.60
CA LYS A 16 12.88 11.94 -28.91
C LYS A 16 12.09 12.67 -29.98
N ILE A 17 10.76 12.59 -29.94
CA ILE A 17 9.90 13.37 -30.83
C ILE A 17 9.99 14.87 -30.53
N ALA A 18 10.10 15.27 -29.26
CA ALA A 18 10.32 16.67 -28.88
C ALA A 18 11.67 17.20 -29.41
N GLU A 19 12.72 16.37 -29.44
CA GLU A 19 13.99 16.70 -30.08
C GLU A 19 13.81 16.93 -31.60
N PHE A 20 13.13 16.01 -32.29
CA PHE A 20 12.87 16.12 -33.73
C PHE A 20 11.94 17.28 -34.11
N LYS A 21 11.01 17.66 -33.24
CA LYS A 21 10.11 18.80 -33.46
C LYS A 21 10.89 20.11 -33.69
N LYS A 22 12.09 20.25 -33.12
CA LYS A 22 12.96 21.42 -33.35
C LYS A 22 13.51 21.52 -34.78
N SER A 23 13.58 20.40 -35.48
CA SER A 23 14.05 20.29 -36.87
C SER A 23 12.92 20.13 -37.89
N MET A 24 11.66 20.15 -37.44
CA MET A 24 10.51 20.00 -38.34
C MET A 24 10.22 21.30 -39.10
N PRO A 25 9.71 21.21 -40.34
CA PRO A 25 9.27 22.38 -41.10
C PRO A 25 8.13 23.13 -40.37
N GLU A 26 8.04 24.44 -40.59
CA GLU A 26 6.95 25.25 -40.05
C GLU A 26 5.59 24.70 -40.53
N GLY A 27 4.63 24.59 -39.59
CA GLY A 27 3.28 24.07 -39.85
C GLY A 27 3.06 22.59 -39.51
N TYR A 28 4.10 21.84 -39.14
CA TYR A 28 3.95 20.47 -38.64
C TYR A 28 3.68 20.45 -37.13
N ASP A 29 2.64 19.72 -36.72
CA ASP A 29 2.35 19.43 -35.31
C ASP A 29 2.21 17.93 -35.06
N VAL A 30 2.58 17.51 -33.86
CA VAL A 30 2.58 16.09 -33.46
C VAL A 30 1.46 15.88 -32.45
N ALA A 31 0.52 15.01 -32.82
CA ALA A 31 -0.52 14.51 -31.92
C ALA A 31 -0.24 13.06 -31.49
N TYR A 32 -0.65 12.71 -30.27
CA TYR A 32 -0.62 11.35 -29.74
C TYR A 32 -2.04 10.83 -29.57
N PRO A 33 -2.72 10.41 -30.65
CA PRO A 33 -4.15 10.08 -30.61
C PRO A 33 -4.47 8.82 -29.79
N LYS A 34 -3.47 7.96 -29.55
CA LYS A 34 -3.61 6.74 -28.75
C LYS A 34 -2.37 6.55 -27.89
N ASP A 35 -2.48 6.91 -26.62
CA ASP A 35 -1.44 6.69 -25.62
C ASP A 35 -2.02 5.92 -24.42
N SER A 36 -1.79 4.61 -24.39
CA SER A 36 -2.22 3.78 -23.26
C SER A 36 -1.41 4.02 -21.98
N THR A 37 -0.27 4.71 -22.05
CA THR A 37 0.57 4.99 -20.87
C THR A 37 0.01 6.11 -20.01
N GLU A 38 -0.81 7.00 -20.58
CA GLU A 38 -1.51 8.02 -19.82
C GLU A 38 -2.51 7.41 -18.85
N PHE A 39 -3.29 6.42 -19.30
CA PHE A 39 -4.20 5.66 -18.43
C PHE A 39 -3.46 4.92 -17.30
N ILE A 40 -2.31 4.31 -17.62
CA ILE A 40 -1.48 3.63 -16.60
C ILE A 40 -0.97 4.64 -15.57
N LYS A 41 -0.51 5.81 -16.02
CA LYS A 41 -0.01 6.86 -15.11
C LYS A 41 -1.10 7.36 -14.17
N ILE A 42 -2.27 7.71 -14.72
CA ILE A 42 -3.43 8.15 -13.93
C ILE A 42 -3.84 7.06 -12.94
N SER A 43 -3.95 5.80 -13.39
CA SER A 43 -4.31 4.68 -12.50
C SER A 43 -3.33 4.50 -11.33
N VAL A 44 -2.03 4.67 -11.57
CA VAL A 44 -1.01 4.58 -10.51
C VAL A 44 -1.14 5.75 -9.53
N GLU A 45 -1.37 6.96 -10.03
CA GLU A 45 -1.52 8.16 -9.22
C GLU A 45 -2.78 8.09 -8.35
N ASP A 46 -3.91 7.67 -8.92
CA ASP A 46 -5.18 7.42 -8.19
C ASP A 46 -4.99 6.35 -7.10
N VAL A 47 -4.24 5.29 -7.39
CA VAL A 47 -3.96 4.27 -6.37
C VAL A 47 -3.09 4.84 -5.25
N ILE A 48 -2.05 5.61 -5.55
CA ILE A 48 -1.22 6.23 -4.52
C ILE A 48 -2.06 7.19 -3.65
N GLN A 49 -2.94 7.97 -4.27
CA GLN A 49 -3.85 8.86 -3.54
C GLN A 49 -4.79 8.06 -2.63
N THR A 50 -5.46 7.04 -3.15
CA THR A 50 -6.37 6.19 -2.36
C THR A 50 -5.64 5.43 -1.25
N LEU A 51 -4.39 5.00 -1.45
CA LEU A 51 -3.56 4.42 -0.40
C LEU A 51 -3.31 5.42 0.73
N PHE A 52 -3.00 6.67 0.40
CA PHE A 52 -2.77 7.72 1.39
C PHE A 52 -4.05 8.08 2.15
N GLU A 53 -5.17 8.22 1.44
CA GLU A 53 -6.49 8.43 2.03
C GLU A 53 -6.89 7.28 2.97
N ALA A 54 -6.66 6.03 2.55
CA ALA A 54 -6.93 4.85 3.37
C ALA A 54 -6.11 4.85 4.66
N ILE A 55 -4.80 5.13 4.60
CA ILE A 55 -3.95 5.20 5.80
C ILE A 55 -4.45 6.29 6.75
N ILE A 56 -4.81 7.48 6.24
CA ILE A 56 -5.38 8.55 7.07
C ILE A 56 -6.67 8.09 7.74
N LEU A 57 -7.58 7.48 6.99
CA LEU A 57 -8.85 6.99 7.52
C LEU A 57 -8.64 5.95 8.63
N VAL A 58 -7.71 5.01 8.44
CA VAL A 58 -7.33 4.03 9.46
C VAL A 58 -6.85 4.72 10.73
N VAL A 59 -5.95 5.70 10.61
CA VAL A 59 -5.44 6.46 11.76
C VAL A 59 -6.56 7.19 12.49
N VAL A 60 -7.47 7.84 11.75
CA VAL A 60 -8.60 8.58 12.33
C VAL A 60 -9.55 7.64 13.06
N VAL A 61 -9.94 6.52 12.45
CA VAL A 61 -10.82 5.53 13.07
C VAL A 61 -10.16 4.93 14.30
N MET A 62 -8.88 4.55 14.22
CA MET A 62 -8.15 4.00 15.35
C MET A 62 -7.97 4.99 16.49
N TYR A 63 -7.74 6.26 16.18
CA TYR A 63 -7.70 7.29 17.20
C TYR A 63 -9.05 7.47 17.90
N LEU A 64 -10.16 7.37 17.16
CA LEU A 64 -11.51 7.49 17.71
C LEU A 64 -11.81 6.36 18.71
N PHE A 65 -11.42 5.11 18.39
CA PHE A 65 -11.64 3.96 19.26
C PHE A 65 -10.69 3.93 20.47
N LEU A 66 -9.39 4.16 20.25
CA LEU A 66 -8.38 3.99 21.29
C LEU A 66 -8.15 5.24 22.14
N GLN A 67 -8.45 6.43 21.62
CA GLN A 67 -8.20 7.75 22.26
C GLN A 67 -6.75 7.94 22.76
N ASN A 68 -5.82 7.12 22.29
CA ASN A 68 -4.42 7.07 22.70
C ASN A 68 -3.51 7.13 21.47
N ILE A 69 -2.82 8.27 21.31
CA ILE A 69 -1.95 8.52 20.16
C ILE A 69 -0.86 7.46 20.02
N ARG A 70 -0.31 6.95 21.14
CA ARG A 70 0.77 5.95 21.10
C ARG A 70 0.28 4.63 20.50
N ALA A 71 -0.93 4.21 20.86
CA ALA A 71 -1.52 2.98 20.35
C ALA A 71 -1.94 3.14 18.88
N THR A 72 -2.46 4.31 18.49
CA THR A 72 -2.80 4.62 17.09
C THR A 72 -1.60 4.62 16.15
N LEU A 73 -0.39 4.97 16.64
CA LEU A 73 0.82 4.94 15.81
C LEU A 73 1.25 3.52 15.40
N ILE A 74 0.84 2.49 16.13
CA ILE A 74 1.26 1.11 15.86
C ILE A 74 0.70 0.64 14.49
N PRO A 75 -0.63 0.67 14.23
CA PRO A 75 -1.15 0.35 12.90
C PRO A 75 -0.68 1.31 11.81
N ALA A 76 -0.54 2.61 12.14
CA ALA A 76 -0.11 3.64 11.19
C ALA A 76 1.26 3.36 10.58
N LEU A 77 2.17 2.78 11.36
CA LEU A 77 3.51 2.39 10.90
C LEU A 77 3.55 0.97 10.33
N ALA A 78 2.73 0.05 10.85
CA ALA A 78 2.68 -1.32 10.37
C ALA A 78 2.25 -1.42 8.91
N VAL A 79 1.20 -0.67 8.51
CA VAL A 79 0.64 -0.72 7.15
C VAL A 79 1.68 -0.35 6.07
N PRO A 80 2.39 0.80 6.14
CA PRO A 80 3.45 1.13 5.18
C PRO A 80 4.56 0.09 5.12
N VAL A 81 4.98 -0.46 6.27
CA VAL A 81 6.06 -1.46 6.33
C VAL A 81 5.67 -2.72 5.58
N VAL A 82 4.46 -3.23 5.79
CA VAL A 82 4.01 -4.44 5.09
C VAL A 82 3.82 -4.18 3.59
N LEU A 83 3.26 -3.04 3.20
CA LEU A 83 3.12 -2.68 1.78
C LEU A 83 4.48 -2.63 1.07
N LEU A 84 5.49 -2.00 1.69
CA LEU A 84 6.86 -2.00 1.16
C LEU A 84 7.44 -3.42 1.07
N GLY A 85 7.16 -4.26 2.07
CA GLY A 85 7.50 -5.68 2.04
C GLY A 85 6.85 -6.43 0.87
N THR A 86 5.55 -6.21 0.63
CA THR A 86 4.80 -6.78 -0.49
C THR A 86 5.40 -6.38 -1.83
N PHE A 87 5.75 -5.10 -2.01
CA PHE A 87 6.46 -4.65 -3.22
C PHE A 87 7.82 -5.35 -3.39
N GLY A 88 8.56 -5.54 -2.29
CA GLY A 88 9.81 -6.29 -2.29
C GLY A 88 9.62 -7.74 -2.76
N VAL A 89 8.61 -8.42 -2.24
CA VAL A 89 8.26 -9.80 -2.65
C VAL A 89 7.83 -9.83 -4.12
N LEU A 90 6.93 -8.94 -4.55
CA LEU A 90 6.49 -8.87 -5.95
C LEU A 90 7.68 -8.65 -6.91
N ALA A 91 8.62 -7.77 -6.53
CA ALA A 91 9.83 -7.53 -7.31
C ALA A 91 10.74 -8.78 -7.38
N LEU A 92 10.88 -9.52 -6.28
CA LEU A 92 11.65 -10.78 -6.25
C LEU A 92 11.06 -11.85 -7.18
N PHE A 93 9.74 -11.92 -7.29
CA PHE A 93 9.05 -12.84 -8.19
C PHE A 93 8.89 -12.30 -9.63
N GLY A 94 9.41 -11.10 -9.91
CA GLY A 94 9.36 -10.51 -11.25
C GLY A 94 7.98 -9.99 -11.66
N TYR A 95 7.08 -9.76 -10.72
CA TYR A 95 5.78 -9.14 -10.99
C TYR A 95 5.95 -7.64 -11.26
N SER A 96 5.13 -7.12 -12.18
CA SER A 96 5.05 -5.69 -12.46
C SER A 96 3.95 -5.01 -11.62
N ILE A 97 4.14 -3.73 -11.36
CA ILE A 97 3.07 -2.88 -10.83
C ILE A 97 2.10 -2.58 -11.98
N ASN A 98 0.85 -2.97 -11.82
CA ASN A 98 -0.22 -2.79 -12.78
C ASN A 98 -1.56 -2.70 -12.04
N THR A 99 -2.64 -2.47 -12.77
CA THR A 99 -3.98 -2.27 -12.18
C THR A 99 -4.43 -3.44 -11.29
N LEU A 100 -4.11 -4.69 -11.63
CA LEU A 100 -4.49 -5.86 -10.81
C LEU A 100 -3.68 -5.93 -9.51
N THR A 101 -2.36 -5.72 -9.57
CA THR A 101 -1.52 -5.74 -8.37
C THR A 101 -1.84 -4.57 -7.44
N LEU A 102 -2.16 -3.41 -8.00
CA LEU A 102 -2.63 -2.24 -7.26
C LEU A 102 -3.98 -2.49 -6.58
N PHE A 103 -4.94 -3.08 -7.29
CA PHE A 103 -6.25 -3.42 -6.72
C PHE A 103 -6.13 -4.45 -5.59
N ALA A 104 -5.28 -5.48 -5.78
CA ALA A 104 -4.99 -6.45 -4.73
C ALA A 104 -4.40 -5.80 -3.48
N MET A 105 -3.53 -4.80 -3.62
CA MET A 105 -2.98 -4.05 -2.47
C MET A 105 -4.07 -3.27 -1.72
N VAL A 106 -4.99 -2.62 -2.43
CA VAL A 106 -6.09 -1.89 -1.79
C VAL A 106 -6.96 -2.84 -0.95
N LEU A 107 -7.28 -4.03 -1.48
CA LEU A 107 -8.01 -5.05 -0.72
C LEU A 107 -7.20 -5.58 0.48
N ALA A 108 -5.90 -5.80 0.29
CA ALA A 108 -5.01 -6.31 1.34
C ALA A 108 -4.87 -5.35 2.53
N ILE A 109 -5.00 -4.03 2.33
CA ILE A 109 -4.97 -3.05 3.42
C ILE A 109 -6.07 -3.33 4.44
N GLY A 110 -7.28 -3.68 4.00
CA GLY A 110 -8.38 -3.98 4.92
C GLY A 110 -8.03 -5.12 5.89
N LEU A 111 -7.41 -6.18 5.36
CA LEU A 111 -6.94 -7.32 6.15
C LEU A 111 -5.77 -6.94 7.07
N LEU A 112 -4.79 -6.20 6.53
CA LEU A 112 -3.60 -5.79 7.29
C LEU A 112 -3.92 -4.89 8.47
N VAL A 113 -4.89 -4.00 8.27
CA VAL A 113 -5.35 -3.11 9.32
C VAL A 113 -6.05 -3.94 10.38
N ASP A 114 -6.98 -4.82 10.02
CA ASP A 114 -7.72 -5.66 10.98
C ASP A 114 -6.78 -6.42 11.93
N ASP A 115 -5.74 -7.07 11.38
CA ASP A 115 -4.73 -7.76 12.20
C ASP A 115 -4.02 -6.82 13.18
N ALA A 116 -3.61 -5.63 12.72
CA ALA A 116 -2.94 -4.65 13.56
C ALA A 116 -3.88 -4.10 14.65
N ILE A 117 -5.17 -3.92 14.34
CA ILE A 117 -6.19 -3.48 15.29
C ILE A 117 -6.39 -4.53 16.37
N VAL A 118 -6.63 -5.79 15.99
CA VAL A 118 -6.90 -6.89 16.93
C VAL A 118 -5.76 -7.05 17.94
N VAL A 119 -4.50 -6.96 17.47
CA VAL A 119 -3.33 -7.05 18.36
C VAL A 119 -3.30 -5.89 19.35
N VAL A 120 -3.43 -4.65 18.89
CA VAL A 120 -3.32 -3.46 19.74
C VAL A 120 -4.50 -3.37 20.72
N GLU A 121 -5.72 -3.65 20.26
CA GLU A 121 -6.91 -3.67 21.10
C GLU A 121 -6.79 -4.72 22.21
N ASN A 122 -6.31 -5.92 21.89
CA ASN A 122 -6.18 -6.97 22.90
C ASN A 122 -5.13 -6.62 23.96
N VAL A 123 -4.03 -5.97 23.57
CA VAL A 123 -3.02 -5.46 24.53
C VAL A 123 -3.62 -4.37 25.42
N GLU A 124 -4.28 -3.36 24.83
CA GLU A 124 -4.92 -2.27 25.59
C GLU A 124 -6.02 -2.79 26.52
N ARG A 125 -6.81 -3.79 26.08
CA ARG A 125 -7.81 -4.48 26.91
C ARG A 125 -7.17 -5.09 28.15
N ILE A 126 -6.09 -5.87 27.99
CA ILE A 126 -5.38 -6.52 29.11
C ILE A 126 -4.76 -5.47 30.04
N MET A 127 -4.14 -4.42 29.49
CA MET A 127 -3.59 -3.32 30.28
C MET A 127 -4.66 -2.62 31.12
N ARG A 128 -5.85 -2.40 30.54
CA ARG A 128 -6.97 -1.73 31.21
C ARG A 128 -7.65 -2.61 32.26
N ASP A 129 -7.91 -3.86 31.94
CA ASP A 129 -8.73 -4.74 32.77
C ASP A 129 -7.89 -5.43 33.89
N GLU A 130 -6.60 -5.70 33.65
CA GLU A 130 -5.72 -6.38 34.60
C GLU A 130 -4.62 -5.49 35.19
N GLY A 131 -4.44 -4.27 34.67
CA GLY A 131 -3.45 -3.32 35.18
C GLY A 131 -1.99 -3.73 34.94
N LEU A 132 -1.74 -4.65 34.01
CA LEU A 132 -0.40 -5.12 33.69
C LEU A 132 0.42 -4.05 32.94
N PRO A 133 1.76 -3.99 33.14
CA PRO A 133 2.62 -3.12 32.35
C PRO A 133 2.64 -3.57 30.89
N ALA A 134 2.87 -2.63 29.97
CA ALA A 134 2.73 -2.84 28.52
C ALA A 134 3.46 -4.09 27.98
N ARG A 135 4.67 -4.37 28.50
CA ARG A 135 5.43 -5.55 28.08
C ARG A 135 4.74 -6.86 28.49
N GLU A 136 4.34 -6.97 29.76
CA GLU A 136 3.68 -8.18 30.28
C GLU A 136 2.30 -8.38 29.63
N ALA A 137 1.57 -7.28 29.43
CA ALA A 137 0.30 -7.30 28.69
C ALA A 137 0.49 -7.76 27.23
N THR A 138 1.58 -7.35 26.58
CA THR A 138 1.90 -7.82 25.22
C THR A 138 2.26 -9.30 25.19
N GLU A 139 3.10 -9.76 26.11
CA GLU A 139 3.48 -11.18 26.23
C GLU A 139 2.24 -12.06 26.47
N LYS A 140 1.33 -11.63 27.35
CA LYS A 140 0.05 -12.32 27.61
C LYS A 140 -0.88 -12.28 26.39
N SER A 141 -1.07 -11.10 25.79
CA SER A 141 -1.91 -10.90 24.61
C SER A 141 -1.50 -11.84 23.48
N MET A 142 -0.19 -11.89 23.16
CA MET A 142 0.32 -12.76 22.11
C MET A 142 0.09 -14.24 22.43
N GLY A 143 0.13 -14.64 23.70
CA GLY A 143 -0.24 -16.00 24.12
C GLY A 143 -1.71 -16.36 23.82
N GLU A 144 -2.62 -15.39 23.85
CA GLU A 144 -4.05 -15.59 23.57
C GLU A 144 -4.36 -15.61 22.07
N ILE A 145 -3.74 -14.72 21.28
CA ILE A 145 -4.15 -14.47 19.89
C ILE A 145 -3.23 -15.07 18.82
N SER A 146 -1.98 -15.45 19.13
CA SER A 146 -1.04 -15.93 18.10
C SER A 146 -1.57 -17.11 17.29
N GLY A 147 -2.22 -18.07 17.96
CA GLY A 147 -2.82 -19.22 17.28
C GLY A 147 -3.95 -18.82 16.34
N ALA A 148 -4.77 -17.85 16.74
CA ALA A 148 -5.85 -17.31 15.91
C ALA A 148 -5.29 -16.55 14.69
N LEU A 149 -4.27 -15.71 14.87
CA LEU A 149 -3.63 -14.96 13.79
C LEU A 149 -2.99 -15.88 12.75
N ILE A 150 -2.30 -16.93 13.19
CA ILE A 150 -1.72 -17.94 12.28
C ILE A 150 -2.84 -18.68 11.53
N ALA A 151 -3.93 -19.03 12.20
CA ALA A 151 -5.07 -19.68 11.55
C ALA A 151 -5.73 -18.78 10.51
N ILE A 152 -5.91 -17.49 10.80
CA ILE A 152 -6.44 -16.50 9.85
C ILE A 152 -5.54 -16.42 8.62
N ALA A 153 -4.21 -16.32 8.82
CA ALA A 153 -3.24 -16.28 7.73
C ALA A 153 -3.31 -17.53 6.85
N LEU A 154 -3.43 -18.72 7.45
CA LEU A 154 -3.52 -20.00 6.71
C LEU A 154 -4.84 -20.18 5.95
N VAL A 155 -5.93 -19.59 6.43
CA VAL A 155 -7.24 -19.66 5.76
C VAL A 155 -7.33 -18.68 4.59
N LEU A 156 -6.65 -17.53 4.71
CA LEU A 156 -6.65 -16.48 3.69
C LEU A 156 -5.57 -16.67 2.61
N SER A 157 -4.54 -17.49 2.87
CA SER A 157 -3.48 -17.85 1.91
C SER A 157 -3.92 -18.94 0.93
#